data_AF-A0A955KN67-F1
#
_entry.id   AF-A0A955KN67-F1
#
_cell.length_a   1.000
_cell.length_b   1.000
_cell.length_c   1.000
_cell.angle_alpha   90.00
_cell.angle_beta   90.00
_cell.angle_gamma   90.00
#
_symmetry.space_group_name_H-M   'P 1'
#
loop_
_entity.id
_entity.type
_entity.pdbx_description
1 polymer ?
#
loop_
_entity_poly.entity_id
_entity_poly.type
_entity_poly.pdbx_seq_one_letter_code
_entity_poly.pdbx_strand_id
1 'polypeptide(L)'
;MYRKNAEKLLLRVKEADQILTELKVVFENINKQHRSGGGHLEYAYLEHFLGEAEDVSYLFQILFNDQRTQKFLPIANRMLFEVILKSEHLIKLKNTGSDNEILSLLSKDMASAMSALDDAVGSAEGNPAADTLVKIHLVNKILGTDFDLSKIKSNTPTFPKIKDLCDKSSICIKDYCADKLYHFYVQWSWNNHSRLGNDFSLEKNSDYLLNNQAECFIEMYLKNIKLLSKHANALGCEEKVTEIMKQIGIQNI
;
A
#
# COMPACT_ATOMS: atom_id res chain seq x y z
N MET A 1 -2.65 -22.96 -15.46
CA MET A 1 -1.86 -23.08 -14.22
C MET A 1 -1.85 -21.75 -13.46
N TYR A 2 -1.41 -20.66 -14.08
CA TYR A 2 -1.30 -19.33 -13.44
C TYR A 2 -2.63 -18.75 -12.93
N ARG A 3 -3.74 -18.88 -13.67
CA ARG A 3 -5.08 -18.44 -13.20
C ARG A 3 -5.49 -19.06 -11.87
N LYS A 4 -5.42 -20.40 -11.76
CA LYS A 4 -5.75 -21.13 -10.54
C LYS A 4 -4.85 -20.74 -9.37
N ASN A 5 -3.57 -20.46 -9.64
CA ASN A 5 -2.65 -19.98 -8.60
C ASN A 5 -3.03 -18.57 -8.14
N ALA A 6 -3.36 -17.69 -9.08
CA ALA A 6 -3.79 -16.32 -8.79
C ALA A 6 -5.11 -16.29 -7.98
N GLU A 7 -6.06 -17.20 -8.26
CA GLU A 7 -7.28 -17.38 -7.46
C GLU A 7 -6.98 -17.87 -6.03
N LYS A 8 -6.02 -18.80 -5.88
CA LYS A 8 -5.55 -19.24 -4.55
C LYS A 8 -4.90 -18.08 -3.78
N LEU A 9 -4.12 -17.24 -4.45
CA LEU A 9 -3.50 -16.06 -3.84
C LEU A 9 -4.57 -15.03 -3.41
N LEU A 10 -5.62 -14.84 -4.21
CA LEU A 10 -6.75 -13.99 -3.83
C LEU A 10 -7.47 -14.51 -2.57
N LEU A 11 -7.61 -15.83 -2.42
CA LEU A 11 -8.15 -16.39 -1.18
C LEU A 11 -7.26 -16.04 0.03
N ARG A 12 -5.94 -16.05 -0.13
CA ARG A 12 -5.00 -15.64 0.92
C ARG A 12 -5.06 -14.16 1.24
N VAL A 13 -5.39 -13.29 0.28
CA VAL A 13 -5.67 -11.87 0.55
C VAL A 13 -6.86 -11.76 1.51
N LYS A 14 -7.93 -12.51 1.29
CA LYS A 14 -9.11 -12.50 2.18
C LYS A 14 -8.82 -13.05 3.57
N GLU A 15 -7.97 -14.06 3.68
CA GLU A 15 -7.49 -14.55 4.98
C GLU A 15 -6.65 -13.48 5.69
N ALA A 16 -5.79 -12.77 4.95
CA ALA A 16 -5.01 -11.66 5.49
C ALA A 16 -5.89 -10.47 5.94
N ASP A 17 -7.00 -10.19 5.24
CA ASP A 17 -7.97 -9.17 5.65
C ASP A 17 -8.55 -9.47 7.05
N GLN A 18 -8.86 -10.74 7.33
CA GLN A 18 -9.35 -11.13 8.66
C GLN A 18 -8.33 -10.85 9.76
N ILE A 19 -7.05 -11.12 9.49
CA ILE A 19 -5.96 -10.81 10.43
C ILE A 19 -5.81 -9.30 10.58
N LEU A 20 -5.93 -8.53 9.49
CA LEU A 20 -5.88 -7.07 9.54
C LEU A 20 -7.01 -6.50 10.41
N THR A 21 -8.24 -7.03 10.31
CA THR A 21 -9.35 -6.64 11.17
C THR A 21 -9.06 -6.90 12.65
N GLU A 22 -8.52 -8.08 12.99
CA GLU A 22 -8.11 -8.39 14.37
C GLU A 22 -7.04 -7.40 14.86
N LEU A 23 -6.04 -7.09 14.02
CA LEU A 23 -4.98 -6.16 14.35
C LEU A 23 -5.49 -4.72 14.53
N LYS A 24 -6.47 -4.28 13.74
CA LYS A 24 -7.14 -2.98 13.93
C LYS A 24 -7.74 -2.85 15.32
N VAL A 25 -8.44 -3.88 15.79
CA VAL A 25 -9.02 -3.89 17.15
C VAL A 25 -7.92 -3.75 18.22
N VAL A 26 -6.75 -4.37 18.02
CA VAL A 26 -5.59 -4.20 18.92
C VAL A 26 -5.12 -2.73 18.93
N PHE A 27 -4.92 -2.13 17.75
CA PHE A 27 -4.48 -0.72 17.65
C PHE A 27 -5.52 0.26 18.21
N GLU A 28 -6.81 0.04 17.97
CA GLU A 28 -7.88 0.83 18.58
C GLU A 28 -7.81 0.79 20.11
N ASN A 29 -7.56 -0.40 20.68
CA ASN A 29 -7.44 -0.56 22.13
C ASN A 29 -6.19 0.16 22.67
N ILE A 30 -5.05 0.03 21.99
CA ILE A 30 -3.82 0.78 22.30
C ILE A 30 -4.09 2.28 22.27
N ASN A 31 -4.74 2.78 21.21
CA ASN A 31 -5.08 4.19 21.06
C ASN A 31 -6.01 4.69 22.16
N LYS A 32 -7.05 3.91 22.52
CA LYS A 32 -7.96 4.23 23.64
C LYS A 32 -7.20 4.35 24.97
N GLN A 33 -6.24 3.46 25.23
CA GLN A 33 -5.41 3.48 26.44
C GLN A 33 -4.45 4.68 26.49
N HIS A 34 -3.95 5.13 25.34
CA HIS A 34 -3.02 6.27 25.29
C HIS A 34 -3.70 7.64 25.24
N ARG A 35 -4.93 7.73 24.73
CA ARG A 35 -5.72 8.98 24.75
C ARG A 35 -6.08 9.45 26.16
N SER A 36 -6.11 8.55 27.15
CA SER A 36 -6.30 8.90 28.57
C SER A 36 -5.02 9.37 29.28
N GLY A 37 -3.84 9.27 28.64
CA GLY A 37 -2.53 9.48 29.29
C GLY A 37 -1.58 10.47 28.62
N GLY A 38 -2.01 11.25 27.62
CA GLY A 38 -1.17 12.27 26.96
C GLY A 38 -0.88 12.06 25.46
N GLY A 39 -1.45 11.02 24.83
CA GLY A 39 -1.61 10.91 23.38
C GLY A 39 -0.33 10.59 22.59
N HIS A 40 -0.12 9.31 22.30
CA HIS A 40 0.90 8.82 21.38
C HIS A 40 0.40 8.90 19.93
N LEU A 41 0.76 9.97 19.23
CA LEU A 41 0.28 10.29 17.88
C LEU A 41 0.67 9.25 16.82
N GLU A 42 1.74 8.49 17.05
CA GLU A 42 2.20 7.42 16.17
C GLU A 42 1.16 6.31 16.04
N TYR A 43 0.46 5.94 17.11
CA TYR A 43 -0.53 4.87 17.07
C TYR A 43 -1.81 5.30 16.35
N ALA A 44 -2.20 6.57 16.42
CA ALA A 44 -3.28 7.11 15.61
C ALA A 44 -2.91 7.08 14.11
N TYR A 45 -1.64 7.32 13.79
CA TYR A 45 -1.13 7.24 12.43
C TYR A 45 -1.09 5.81 11.89
N LEU A 46 -0.67 4.85 12.71
CA LEU A 46 -0.66 3.44 12.33
C LEU A 46 -2.10 2.89 12.17
N GLU A 47 -3.05 3.34 12.99
CA GLU A 47 -4.48 3.04 12.79
C GLU A 47 -4.99 3.57 11.44
N HIS A 48 -4.62 4.79 11.06
CA HIS A 48 -4.93 5.34 9.74
C HIS A 48 -4.35 4.48 8.60
N PHE A 49 -3.07 4.09 8.68
CA PHE A 49 -2.46 3.25 7.65
C PHE A 49 -2.99 1.81 7.61
N LEU A 50 -3.51 1.29 8.72
CA LEU A 50 -4.31 0.06 8.71
C LEU A 50 -5.62 0.25 7.94
N GLY A 51 -6.27 1.40 8.09
CA GLY A 51 -7.40 1.85 7.27
C GLY A 51 -7.08 1.77 5.78
N GLU A 52 -6.04 2.50 5.37
CA GLU A 52 -5.61 2.57 3.98
C GLU A 52 -5.21 1.21 3.40
N ALA A 53 -4.54 0.35 4.20
CA ALA A 53 -4.20 -1.00 3.76
C ALA A 53 -5.44 -1.86 3.46
N GLU A 54 -6.52 -1.71 4.23
CA GLU A 54 -7.79 -2.40 4.00
C GLU A 54 -8.46 -1.89 2.72
N ASP A 55 -8.54 -0.56 2.53
CA ASP A 55 -9.14 0.04 1.35
C ASP A 55 -8.39 -0.35 0.07
N VAL A 56 -7.05 -0.41 0.14
CA VAL A 56 -6.20 -0.88 -0.97
C VAL A 56 -6.40 -2.38 -1.23
N SER A 57 -6.58 -3.21 -0.21
CA SER A 57 -6.94 -4.63 -0.36
C SER A 57 -8.28 -4.79 -1.07
N TYR A 58 -9.29 -4.03 -0.65
CA TYR A 58 -10.60 -4.04 -1.28
C TYR A 58 -10.53 -3.63 -2.76
N LEU A 59 -9.80 -2.54 -3.06
CA LEU A 59 -9.53 -2.11 -4.44
C LEU A 59 -8.85 -3.23 -5.24
N PHE A 60 -7.80 -3.84 -4.70
CA PHE A 60 -7.09 -4.93 -5.37
C PHE A 60 -8.05 -6.08 -5.73
N GLN A 61 -8.92 -6.48 -4.81
CA GLN A 61 -9.89 -7.55 -5.04
C GLN A 61 -10.92 -7.19 -6.13
N ILE A 62 -11.41 -5.95 -6.17
CA ILE A 62 -12.29 -5.47 -7.25
C ILE A 62 -11.57 -5.53 -8.59
N LEU A 63 -10.36 -4.97 -8.66
CA LEU A 63 -9.54 -4.95 -9.88
C LEU A 63 -9.17 -6.36 -10.37
N PHE A 64 -9.01 -7.29 -9.44
CA PHE A 64 -8.62 -8.66 -9.75
C PHE A 64 -9.78 -9.45 -10.36
N ASN A 65 -11.01 -9.25 -9.86
CA ASN A 65 -12.17 -10.07 -10.24
C ASN A 65 -12.82 -9.65 -11.56
N ASP A 66 -12.65 -8.41 -12.03
CA ASP A 66 -13.18 -7.96 -13.33
C ASP A 66 -12.08 -7.92 -14.40
N GLN A 67 -12.23 -8.76 -15.43
CA GLN A 67 -11.28 -8.86 -16.54
C GLN A 67 -10.99 -7.51 -17.23
N ARG A 68 -11.94 -6.58 -17.23
CA ARG A 68 -11.79 -5.25 -17.83
C ARG A 68 -10.91 -4.33 -17.00
N THR A 69 -10.85 -4.55 -15.69
CA THR A 69 -10.15 -3.70 -14.73
C THR A 69 -8.83 -4.31 -14.25
N GLN A 70 -8.58 -5.59 -14.52
CA GLN A 70 -7.31 -6.28 -14.24
C GLN A 70 -6.06 -5.56 -14.76
N LYS A 71 -6.19 -4.78 -15.84
CA LYS A 71 -5.09 -3.94 -16.34
C LYS A 71 -4.63 -2.89 -15.31
N PHE A 72 -5.48 -2.50 -14.37
CA PHE A 72 -5.19 -1.50 -13.34
C PHE A 72 -4.63 -2.07 -12.03
N LEU A 73 -4.45 -3.39 -11.89
CA LEU A 73 -3.86 -4.01 -10.69
C LEU A 73 -2.53 -3.40 -10.21
N PRO A 74 -1.61 -2.94 -11.08
CA PRO A 74 -0.37 -2.31 -10.62
C PRO A 74 -0.59 -1.00 -9.82
N ILE A 75 -1.80 -0.42 -9.89
CA ILE A 75 -2.19 0.75 -9.09
C ILE A 75 -2.28 0.36 -7.61
N ALA A 76 -3.02 -0.71 -7.31
CA ALA A 76 -3.16 -1.22 -5.95
C ALA A 76 -1.81 -1.68 -5.37
N ASN A 77 -0.97 -2.34 -6.18
CA ASN A 77 0.38 -2.72 -5.76
C ASN A 77 1.25 -1.52 -5.37
N ARG A 78 1.24 -0.44 -6.18
CA ARG A 78 1.97 0.78 -5.87
C ARG A 78 1.47 1.43 -4.58
N MET A 79 0.15 1.54 -4.42
CA MET A 79 -0.45 2.18 -3.24
C MET A 79 -0.12 1.43 -1.96
N LEU A 80 -0.26 0.09 -1.99
CA LEU A 80 0.10 -0.74 -0.85
C LEU A 80 1.58 -0.57 -0.49
N PHE A 81 2.46 -0.55 -1.49
CA PHE A 81 3.89 -0.34 -1.28
C PHE A 81 4.19 0.97 -0.53
N GLU A 82 3.51 2.06 -0.90
CA GLU A 82 3.65 3.35 -0.25
C GLU A 82 3.15 3.32 1.21
N VAL A 83 2.00 2.69 1.46
CA VAL A 83 1.44 2.52 2.82
C VAL A 83 2.44 1.79 3.72
N ILE A 84 3.07 0.73 3.23
CA ILE A 84 4.02 -0.07 4.01
C ILE A 84 5.28 0.73 4.34
N LEU A 85 5.85 1.41 3.35
CA LEU A 85 7.04 2.25 3.57
C LEU A 85 6.79 3.36 4.58
N LYS A 86 5.61 4.00 4.53
CA LYS A 86 5.22 5.03 5.49
C LYS A 86 5.02 4.47 6.89
N SER A 87 4.37 3.31 7.00
CA SER A 87 4.19 2.60 8.27
C SER A 87 5.53 2.25 8.92
N GLU A 88 6.48 1.71 8.14
CA GLU A 88 7.81 1.38 8.61
C GLU A 88 8.61 2.61 9.06
N HIS A 89 8.55 3.69 8.27
CA HIS A 89 9.23 4.93 8.60
C HIS A 89 8.76 5.49 9.94
N LEU A 90 7.45 5.50 10.20
CA LEU A 90 6.91 5.98 11.48
C LEU A 90 7.32 5.13 12.66
N ILE A 91 7.31 3.80 12.51
CA ILE A 91 7.80 2.90 13.56
C ILE A 91 9.26 3.20 13.88
N LYS A 92 10.09 3.46 12.87
CA LYS A 92 11.50 3.84 13.05
C LYS A 92 11.66 5.18 13.77
N LEU A 93 10.90 6.21 13.38
CA LEU A 93 10.93 7.53 14.02
C LEU A 93 10.52 7.49 15.50
N LYS A 94 9.50 6.69 15.82
CA LYS A 94 9.11 6.46 17.22
C LYS A 94 10.25 5.84 18.02
N ASN A 95 10.90 4.82 17.47
CA ASN A 95 11.98 4.12 18.17
C ASN A 95 13.23 4.99 18.38
N THR A 96 13.36 6.12 17.68
CA THR A 96 14.42 7.12 17.91
C THR A 96 13.99 8.28 18.83
N GLY A 97 12.76 8.29 19.33
CA GLY A 97 12.22 9.36 20.19
C GLY A 97 11.92 10.66 19.46
N SER A 98 11.66 10.60 18.15
CA SER A 98 11.45 11.77 17.27
C SER A 98 9.99 12.27 17.27
N ASP A 99 9.37 12.44 18.43
CA ASP A 99 7.93 12.78 18.55
C ASP A 99 7.53 14.08 17.83
N ASN A 100 8.42 15.08 17.85
CA ASN A 100 8.22 16.34 17.12
C ASN A 100 8.24 16.16 15.58
N GLU A 101 9.00 15.18 15.08
CA GLU A 101 9.04 14.85 13.66
C GLU A 101 7.75 14.13 13.24
N ILE A 102 7.24 13.23 14.09
CA ILE A 102 5.93 12.57 13.92
C ILE A 102 4.80 13.62 13.88
N LEU A 103 4.79 14.59 14.79
CA LEU A 103 3.83 15.70 14.80
C LEU A 103 3.92 16.55 13.51
N SER A 104 5.14 16.83 13.05
CA SER A 104 5.36 17.58 11.81
C SER A 104 4.85 16.82 10.59
N LEU A 105 5.03 15.51 10.53
CA LEU A 105 4.48 14.66 9.46
C LEU A 105 2.96 14.70 9.47
N LEU A 106 2.34 14.52 10.65
CA LEU A 106 0.89 14.59 10.83
C LEU A 106 0.29 15.90 10.35
N SER A 107 0.90 17.02 10.72
CA SER A 107 0.43 18.34 10.31
C SER A 107 0.53 18.56 8.79
N LYS A 108 1.57 18.01 8.15
CA LYS A 108 1.77 18.13 6.69
C LYS A 108 0.83 17.24 5.90
N ASP A 109 0.60 16.01 6.34
CA ASP A 109 -0.29 15.07 5.66
C ASP A 109 -1.75 15.52 5.80
N MET A 110 -2.18 15.99 6.98
CA MET A 110 -3.52 16.57 7.15
C MET A 110 -3.75 17.80 6.26
N ALA A 111 -2.78 18.71 6.18
CA ALA A 111 -2.88 19.87 5.29
C ALA A 111 -2.96 19.48 3.81
N SER A 112 -2.20 18.46 3.42
CA SER A 112 -2.21 17.92 2.05
C SER A 112 -3.53 17.23 1.71
N ALA A 113 -4.08 16.44 2.65
CA ALA A 113 -5.37 15.76 2.49
C ALA A 113 -6.55 16.75 2.42
N MET A 114 -6.53 17.81 3.23
CA MET A 114 -7.54 18.88 3.16
C MET A 114 -7.49 19.61 1.81
N SER A 115 -6.30 19.98 1.34
CA SER A 115 -6.14 20.60 0.01
C SER A 115 -6.59 19.65 -1.11
N ALA A 116 -6.37 18.34 -0.96
CA ALA A 116 -6.81 17.35 -1.93
C ALA A 116 -8.33 17.20 -1.99
N LEU A 117 -9.00 17.27 -0.84
CA LEU A 117 -10.45 17.23 -0.73
C LEU A 117 -11.08 18.45 -1.40
N ASP A 118 -10.50 19.63 -1.19
CA ASP A 118 -10.97 20.87 -1.83
C ASP A 118 -10.82 20.83 -3.36
N ASP A 119 -9.71 20.29 -3.88
CA ASP A 119 -9.51 20.12 -5.32
C ASP A 119 -10.49 19.11 -5.95
N ALA A 120 -10.82 18.04 -5.22
CA ALA A 120 -11.71 16.97 -5.67
C ALA A 120 -13.17 17.43 -5.81
N VAL A 121 -13.62 18.31 -4.92
CA VAL A 121 -14.97 18.91 -4.98
C VAL A 121 -15.14 19.78 -6.24
N GLY A 122 -14.04 20.21 -6.86
CA GLY A 122 -14.05 21.08 -8.06
C GLY A 122 -14.04 20.37 -9.42
N SER A 123 -13.84 19.05 -9.51
CA SER A 123 -13.65 18.36 -10.80
C SER A 123 -14.52 17.11 -10.95
N ALA A 124 -15.75 17.27 -11.43
CA ALA A 124 -16.60 16.15 -11.82
C ALA A 124 -17.35 16.44 -13.13
N GLU A 125 -16.72 16.14 -14.27
CA GLU A 125 -17.45 15.94 -15.54
C GLU A 125 -16.97 14.67 -16.27
N GLY A 126 -17.85 13.66 -16.29
CA GLY A 126 -18.26 13.01 -17.54
C GLY A 126 -17.30 12.03 -18.24
N ASN A 127 -16.56 11.16 -17.54
CA ASN A 127 -15.99 9.94 -18.15
C ASN A 127 -15.66 8.89 -17.06
N PRO A 128 -16.15 7.63 -17.13
CA PRO A 128 -15.85 6.59 -16.12
C PRO A 128 -14.35 6.33 -15.88
N ALA A 129 -13.51 6.51 -16.90
CA ALA A 129 -12.06 6.42 -16.77
C ALA A 129 -11.47 7.67 -16.09
N ALA A 130 -12.01 8.87 -16.38
CA ALA A 130 -11.66 10.08 -15.65
C ALA A 130 -12.10 10.01 -14.19
N ASP A 131 -13.27 9.42 -13.91
CA ASP A 131 -13.80 9.22 -12.57
C ASP A 131 -12.92 8.26 -11.75
N THR A 132 -12.43 7.20 -12.40
CA THR A 132 -11.46 6.25 -11.81
C THR A 132 -10.09 6.91 -11.61
N LEU A 133 -9.63 7.71 -12.57
CA LEU A 133 -8.37 8.47 -12.50
C LEU A 133 -8.42 9.56 -11.41
N VAL A 134 -9.54 10.25 -11.27
CA VAL A 134 -9.82 11.23 -10.20
C VAL A 134 -9.83 10.52 -8.86
N LYS A 135 -10.45 9.34 -8.74
CA LYS A 135 -10.39 8.52 -7.53
C LYS A 135 -8.96 8.08 -7.21
N ILE A 136 -8.19 7.61 -8.18
CA ILE A 136 -6.78 7.24 -7.98
C ILE A 136 -5.94 8.46 -7.62
N HIS A 137 -6.16 9.61 -8.25
CA HIS A 137 -5.49 10.87 -7.94
C HIS A 137 -5.84 11.39 -6.54
N LEU A 138 -7.11 11.29 -6.15
CA LEU A 138 -7.59 11.56 -4.79
C LEU A 138 -6.90 10.65 -3.79
N VAL A 139 -6.90 9.33 -4.02
CA VAL A 139 -6.26 8.40 -3.10
C VAL A 139 -4.75 8.64 -3.09
N ASN A 140 -4.13 9.03 -4.21
CA ASN A 140 -2.72 9.41 -4.23
C ASN A 140 -2.41 10.64 -3.40
N LYS A 141 -3.27 11.66 -3.47
CA LYS A 141 -3.11 12.88 -2.68
C LYS A 141 -3.45 12.66 -1.21
N ILE A 142 -4.49 11.89 -0.88
CA ILE A 142 -4.87 11.50 0.50
C ILE A 142 -3.74 10.69 1.13
N LEU A 143 -3.21 9.71 0.40
CA LEU A 143 -2.07 8.92 0.83
C LEU A 143 -0.76 9.70 0.82
N GLY A 144 -0.70 10.97 0.40
CA GLY A 144 0.52 11.79 0.33
C GLY A 144 1.61 11.17 -0.54
N THR A 145 1.19 10.54 -1.64
CA THR A 145 2.06 9.91 -2.63
C THR A 145 2.24 10.94 -3.73
N ASP A 146 3.48 11.38 -4.00
CA ASP A 146 3.77 12.42 -5.01
C ASP A 146 3.53 11.91 -6.45
N PHE A 147 2.57 11.00 -6.65
CA PHE A 147 2.27 10.35 -7.90
C PHE A 147 1.56 11.30 -8.85
N ASP A 148 2.38 11.99 -9.63
CA ASP A 148 1.95 12.88 -10.70
C ASP A 148 2.08 12.16 -12.05
N LEU A 149 0.94 11.89 -12.69
CA LEU A 149 0.85 11.26 -14.00
C LEU A 149 1.67 11.98 -15.09
N SER A 150 1.91 13.29 -14.93
CA SER A 150 2.66 14.11 -15.88
C SER A 150 4.18 13.95 -15.77
N LYS A 151 4.71 13.54 -14.60
CA LYS A 151 6.17 13.51 -14.33
C LYS A 151 6.86 12.21 -14.75
N ILE A 152 6.09 11.16 -15.04
CA ILE A 152 6.56 9.81 -15.32
C ILE A 152 7.32 9.68 -16.66
N LYS A 153 7.19 10.64 -17.57
CA LYS A 153 7.91 10.66 -18.86
C LYS A 153 9.27 11.36 -18.83
N SER A 154 9.71 11.88 -17.68
CA SER A 154 10.98 12.62 -17.59
C SER A 154 12.09 11.74 -17.00
N ASN A 155 13.32 11.87 -17.51
CA ASN A 155 14.54 11.22 -16.98
C ASN A 155 14.96 11.74 -15.58
N THR A 156 14.06 12.40 -14.86
CA THR A 156 14.23 12.91 -13.50
C THR A 156 13.89 11.78 -12.52
N PRO A 157 14.59 11.60 -11.38
CA PRO A 157 14.15 10.69 -10.33
C PRO A 157 12.70 11.03 -9.97
N THR A 158 11.78 10.17 -10.37
CA THR A 158 10.37 10.56 -10.50
C THR A 158 9.71 10.75 -9.14
N PHE A 159 10.27 10.12 -8.09
CA PHE A 159 9.69 10.10 -6.75
C PHE A 159 10.79 10.12 -5.65
N PRO A 160 11.45 11.28 -5.41
CA PRO A 160 12.58 11.36 -4.49
C PRO A 160 12.23 11.01 -3.04
N LYS A 161 11.00 11.31 -2.57
CA LYS A 161 10.54 10.91 -1.24
C LYS A 161 10.40 9.40 -1.11
N ILE A 162 9.87 8.72 -2.13
CA ILE A 162 9.75 7.26 -2.14
C ILE A 162 11.14 6.63 -2.22
N LYS A 163 12.06 7.21 -3.01
CA LYS A 163 13.45 6.75 -3.05
C LYS A 163 14.10 6.80 -1.67
N ASP A 164 13.98 7.91 -0.96
CA ASP A 164 14.51 8.06 0.40
C ASP A 164 13.92 7.02 1.37
N LEU A 165 12.61 6.78 1.29
CA LEU A 165 11.95 5.73 2.08
C LEU A 165 12.48 4.32 1.73
N CYS A 166 12.63 3.99 0.44
CA CYS A 166 13.19 2.72 -0.01
C CYS A 166 14.64 2.53 0.48
N ASP A 167 15.48 3.56 0.35
CA ASP A 167 16.89 3.51 0.76
C ASP A 167 17.03 3.29 2.28
N LYS A 168 16.06 3.76 3.06
CA LYS A 168 15.99 3.59 4.52
C LYS A 168 15.19 2.36 4.95
N SER A 169 14.58 1.63 4.04
CA SER A 169 13.68 0.50 4.35
C SER A 169 14.45 -0.77 4.68
N SER A 170 13.93 -1.55 5.62
CA SER A 170 14.37 -2.93 5.90
C SER A 170 13.48 -3.97 5.20
N ILE A 171 12.45 -3.52 4.48
CA ILE A 171 11.52 -4.40 3.78
C ILE A 171 12.21 -4.93 2.52
N CYS A 172 11.99 -6.21 2.26
CA CYS A 172 12.30 -6.85 0.99
C CYS A 172 11.03 -7.42 0.38
N ILE A 173 10.85 -7.32 -0.93
CA ILE A 173 9.72 -7.91 -1.67
C ILE A 173 10.30 -8.69 -2.85
N LYS A 174 9.96 -9.96 -3.02
CA LYS A 174 10.48 -10.80 -4.11
C LYS A 174 12.02 -10.77 -4.22
N ASP A 175 12.70 -10.74 -3.08
CA ASP A 175 14.17 -10.62 -2.94
C ASP A 175 14.76 -9.26 -3.36
N TYR A 176 13.94 -8.27 -3.72
CA TYR A 176 14.37 -6.88 -3.90
C TYR A 176 14.38 -6.20 -2.53
N CYS A 177 15.52 -5.64 -2.13
CA CYS A 177 15.71 -4.89 -0.88
C CYS A 177 16.38 -3.54 -1.17
N ALA A 178 16.25 -2.58 -0.26
CA ALA A 178 16.96 -1.29 -0.32
C ALA A 178 16.78 -0.55 -1.66
N ASP A 179 17.86 -0.20 -2.35
CA ASP A 179 17.86 0.54 -3.62
C ASP A 179 17.07 -0.18 -4.73
N LYS A 180 17.12 -1.52 -4.73
CA LYS A 180 16.37 -2.36 -5.68
C LYS A 180 14.86 -2.29 -5.49
N LEU A 181 14.41 -1.93 -4.28
CA LEU A 181 13.00 -1.75 -3.96
C LEU A 181 12.41 -0.54 -4.72
N TYR A 182 13.19 0.52 -4.88
CA TYR A 182 12.78 1.71 -5.65
C TYR A 182 12.61 1.43 -7.14
N HIS A 183 13.45 0.57 -7.72
CA HIS A 183 13.29 0.15 -9.13
C HIS A 183 11.96 -0.60 -9.36
N PHE A 184 11.55 -1.42 -8.40
CA PHE A 184 10.28 -2.14 -8.44
C PHE A 184 9.08 -1.16 -8.41
N TYR A 185 9.15 -0.15 -7.54
CA TYR A 185 8.18 0.93 -7.46
C TYR A 185 8.05 1.74 -8.78
N VAL A 186 9.19 2.08 -9.40
CA VAL A 186 9.22 2.78 -10.69
C VAL A 186 8.57 1.93 -11.79
N GLN A 187 8.80 0.61 -11.81
CA GLN A 187 8.19 -0.28 -12.78
C GLN A 187 6.65 -0.32 -12.67
N TRP A 188 6.09 -0.38 -11.46
CA TRP A 188 4.63 -0.29 -11.29
C TRP A 188 4.09 1.08 -11.69
N SER A 189 4.79 2.15 -11.34
CA SER A 189 4.44 3.52 -11.72
C SER A 189 4.40 3.70 -13.25
N TRP A 190 5.38 3.15 -13.96
CA TRP A 190 5.40 3.14 -15.43
C TRP A 190 4.27 2.31 -16.02
N ASN A 191 4.04 1.11 -15.49
CA ASN A 191 2.95 0.25 -15.92
C ASN A 191 1.57 0.91 -15.73
N ASN A 192 1.37 1.67 -14.64
CA ASN A 192 0.16 2.45 -14.41
C ASN A 192 -0.04 3.47 -15.53
N HIS A 193 0.99 4.25 -15.85
CA HIS A 193 0.91 5.28 -16.88
C HIS A 193 0.61 4.69 -18.26
N SER A 194 1.33 3.65 -18.69
CA SER A 194 1.11 3.00 -19.99
C SER A 194 -0.30 2.44 -20.16
N ARG A 195 -0.98 2.08 -19.07
CA ARG A 195 -2.30 1.43 -19.08
C ARG A 195 -3.46 2.39 -18.85
N LEU A 196 -3.20 3.59 -18.33
CA LEU A 196 -4.16 4.68 -18.22
C LEU A 196 -4.31 5.47 -19.54
N GLY A 197 -3.25 5.52 -20.34
CA GLY A 197 -3.21 6.29 -21.60
C GLY A 197 -3.51 5.52 -22.89
N ASN A 198 -3.65 4.19 -22.85
CA ASN A 198 -3.89 3.35 -24.03
C ASN A 198 -5.01 2.33 -23.76
N ASP A 199 -5.77 1.97 -24.80
CA ASP A 199 -6.62 0.78 -24.83
C ASP A 199 -5.74 -0.49 -24.81
N PHE A 200 -5.18 -0.78 -23.65
CA PHE A 200 -4.39 -1.98 -23.44
C PHE A 200 -5.31 -3.20 -23.56
N SER A 201 -5.18 -3.96 -24.64
CA SER A 201 -5.71 -5.32 -24.73
C SER A 201 -4.78 -6.24 -23.95
N LEU A 202 -5.33 -7.04 -23.04
CA LEU A 202 -4.58 -8.09 -22.36
C LEU A 202 -4.19 -9.14 -23.42
N GLU A 203 -2.97 -9.06 -23.97
CA GLU A 203 -2.41 -10.11 -24.81
C GLU A 203 -2.28 -11.44 -24.05
N LYS A 204 -2.07 -12.54 -24.79
CA LYS A 204 -2.07 -13.96 -24.39
C LYS A 204 -1.24 -14.37 -23.14
N ASN A 205 -0.52 -13.45 -22.50
CA ASN A 205 0.22 -13.65 -21.23
C ASN A 205 -0.47 -13.02 -19.99
N SER A 206 -1.76 -12.72 -20.07
CA SER A 206 -2.55 -12.10 -18.99
C SER A 206 -2.45 -12.84 -17.65
N ASP A 207 -2.53 -14.17 -17.66
CA ASP A 207 -2.61 -14.97 -16.44
C ASP A 207 -1.28 -15.00 -15.67
N TYR A 208 -0.14 -14.97 -16.37
CA TYR A 208 1.18 -14.86 -15.73
C TYR A 208 1.34 -13.49 -15.05
N LEU A 209 0.96 -12.42 -15.74
CA LEU A 209 1.01 -11.07 -15.17
C LEU A 209 0.07 -10.94 -13.97
N LEU A 210 -1.16 -11.46 -14.07
CA LEU A 210 -2.12 -11.52 -12.97
C LEU A 210 -1.56 -12.23 -11.76
N ASN A 211 -0.95 -13.40 -11.98
CA ASN A 211 -0.32 -14.17 -10.93
C ASN A 211 0.81 -13.38 -10.25
N ASN A 212 1.72 -12.79 -11.03
CA ASN A 212 2.81 -12.00 -10.48
C ASN A 212 2.32 -10.77 -9.70
N GLN A 213 1.28 -10.06 -10.20
CA GLN A 213 0.69 -8.94 -9.45
C GLN A 213 0.06 -9.40 -8.13
N ALA A 214 -0.64 -10.54 -8.12
CA ALA A 214 -1.23 -11.10 -6.91
C ALA A 214 -0.17 -11.59 -5.91
N GLU A 215 0.90 -12.21 -6.38
CA GLU A 215 2.01 -12.63 -5.52
C GLU A 215 2.69 -11.44 -4.86
N CYS A 216 2.97 -10.38 -5.61
CA CYS A 216 3.56 -9.17 -5.04
C CYS A 216 2.61 -8.54 -4.02
N PHE A 217 1.32 -8.44 -4.34
CA PHE A 217 0.32 -7.85 -3.46
C PHE A 217 0.26 -8.58 -2.12
N ILE A 218 0.05 -9.89 -2.14
CA ILE A 218 -0.10 -10.68 -0.91
C ILE A 218 1.19 -10.67 -0.08
N GLU A 219 2.36 -10.71 -0.73
CA GLU A 219 3.64 -10.64 -0.03
C GLU A 219 3.80 -9.31 0.71
N MET A 220 3.53 -8.20 0.03
CA MET A 220 3.54 -6.86 0.61
C MET A 220 2.54 -6.76 1.77
N TYR A 221 1.32 -7.23 1.56
CA TYR A 221 0.24 -7.11 2.51
C TYR A 221 0.53 -7.88 3.81
N LEU A 222 1.00 -9.13 3.69
CA LEU A 222 1.41 -9.93 4.83
C LEU A 222 2.63 -9.34 5.55
N LYS A 223 3.60 -8.76 4.82
CA LYS A 223 4.73 -8.06 5.45
C LYS A 223 4.27 -6.83 6.24
N ASN A 224 3.28 -6.10 5.75
CA ASN A 224 2.66 -4.99 6.48
C ASN A 224 2.06 -5.47 7.81
N ILE A 225 1.20 -6.50 7.74
CA ILE A 225 0.53 -7.05 8.92
C ILE A 225 1.55 -7.56 9.93
N LYS A 226 2.61 -8.24 9.47
CA LYS A 226 3.70 -8.72 10.34
C LYS A 226 4.44 -7.57 11.02
N LEU A 227 4.81 -6.53 10.27
CA LEU A 227 5.49 -5.33 10.79
C LEU A 227 4.65 -4.66 11.89
N LEU A 228 3.36 -4.45 11.62
CA LEU A 228 2.44 -3.80 12.53
C LEU A 228 2.10 -4.68 13.75
N SER A 229 1.97 -5.99 13.55
CA SER A 229 1.73 -6.95 14.64
C SER A 229 2.91 -7.00 15.62
N LYS A 230 4.14 -7.03 15.11
CA LYS A 230 5.36 -6.91 15.94
C LYS A 230 5.35 -5.63 16.75
N HIS A 231 5.00 -4.51 16.12
CA HIS A 231 4.97 -3.22 16.79
C HIS A 231 3.92 -3.17 17.92
N ALA A 232 2.76 -3.80 17.69
CA ALA A 232 1.69 -3.92 18.69
C ALA A 232 1.91 -5.06 19.69
N ASN A 233 3.01 -5.84 19.57
CA ASN A 233 3.26 -7.07 20.34
C ASN A 233 2.08 -8.07 20.27
N ALA A 234 1.47 -8.21 19.10
CA ALA A 234 0.29 -9.02 18.85
C ALA A 234 0.67 -10.42 18.33
N LEU A 235 1.29 -11.25 19.18
CA LEU A 235 1.88 -12.55 18.81
C LEU A 235 0.93 -13.48 18.01
N GLY A 236 -0.35 -13.52 18.37
CA GLY A 236 -1.34 -14.34 17.66
C GLY A 236 -1.58 -13.94 16.20
N CYS A 237 -1.39 -12.66 15.85
CA CYS A 237 -1.45 -12.18 14.46
C CYS A 237 -0.18 -12.58 13.69
N GLU A 238 0.99 -12.52 14.33
CA GLU A 238 2.27 -12.89 13.71
C GLU A 238 2.34 -14.37 13.32
N GLU A 239 1.82 -15.26 14.17
CA GLU A 239 1.74 -16.69 13.91
C GLU A 239 0.88 -17.01 12.69
N LYS A 240 -0.32 -16.43 12.61
CA LYS A 240 -1.23 -16.57 11.46
C LYS A 240 -0.60 -16.07 10.16
N VAL A 241 0.06 -14.90 10.20
CA VAL A 241 0.78 -14.36 9.03
C VAL A 241 1.89 -15.31 8.59
N THR A 242 2.67 -15.83 9.53
CA THR A 242 3.77 -16.76 9.25
C THR A 242 3.26 -18.05 8.61
N GLU A 243 2.11 -18.55 9.06
CA GLU A 243 1.45 -19.71 8.46
C GLU A 243 1.06 -19.43 6.99
N ILE A 244 0.39 -18.32 6.71
CA ILE A 244 -0.01 -17.96 5.34
C ILE A 244 1.22 -17.83 4.44
N MET A 245 2.26 -17.11 4.88
CA MET A 245 3.52 -16.96 4.12
C MET A 245 4.12 -18.32 3.75
N LYS A 246 4.16 -19.27 4.70
CA LYS A 246 4.64 -20.64 4.46
C LYS A 246 3.80 -21.37 3.41
N GLN A 247 2.48 -21.23 3.45
CA GLN A 247 1.55 -21.90 2.52
C GLN A 247 1.65 -21.39 1.08
N ILE A 248 2.14 -20.17 0.87
CA ILE A 248 2.40 -19.58 -0.45
C ILE A 248 3.88 -19.64 -0.86
N GLY A 249 4.72 -20.31 -0.07
CA GLY A 249 6.13 -20.55 -0.40
C GLY A 249 7.05 -19.35 -0.17
N ILE A 250 6.61 -18.35 0.60
CA ILE A 250 7.43 -17.22 1.02
C ILE A 250 8.09 -17.59 2.35
N GLN A 251 9.41 -17.76 2.36
CA GLN A 251 10.15 -18.06 3.58
C GLN A 251 10.48 -16.77 4.35
N ASN A 252 10.50 -16.87 5.68
CA ASN A 252 10.84 -15.76 6.58
C ASN A 252 12.22 -15.17 6.21
N ILE A 253 12.23 -13.89 5.79
CA ILE A 253 13.35 -12.97 5.97
C ILE A 253 13.14 -12.27 7.31
#